data_AF-A0A4Y2WYW6-F1
#
_entry.id   AF-A0A4Y2WYW6-F1
#
_cell.length_a   1.000
_cell.length_b   1.000
_cell.length_c   1.000
_cell.angle_alpha   90.00
_cell.angle_beta   90.00
_cell.angle_gamma   90.00
#
_symmetry.space_group_name_H-M   'P 1'
#
loop_
_entity.id
_entity.type
_entity.pdbx_description
1 polymer ?
#
loop_
_entity_poly.entity_id
_entity_poly.type
_entity_poly.pdbx_seq_one_letter_code
_entity_poly.pdbx_strand_id
1 'polypeptide(L)'
;MNITRSRSHDLRYDALPHASCFRDLGTSDYNFFPQMRKWLTGMEFASKDEVTAGTTTCYGKLDKSFNMDEVESLEHRRKKCINLKGDLAQK
;
A
#
# COMPACT_ATOMS: atom_id res chain seq x y z
N MET A 1 -12.39 5.88 17.72
CA MET A 1 -10.99 5.56 17.39
C MET A 1 -10.17 4.95 18.53
N ASN A 2 -10.79 4.46 19.62
CA ASN A 2 -10.05 3.99 20.81
C ASN A 2 -9.82 2.47 20.84
N ILE A 3 -10.73 1.69 20.25
CA ILE A 3 -10.65 0.22 20.16
C ILE A 3 -9.44 -0.21 19.31
N THR A 4 -9.10 0.56 18.28
CA THR A 4 -7.97 0.25 17.39
C THR A 4 -6.63 0.46 18.09
N ARG A 5 -6.48 1.53 18.89
CA ARG A 5 -5.23 1.83 19.61
C ARG A 5 -4.96 0.85 20.74
N SER A 6 -5.98 0.50 21.53
CA SER A 6 -5.82 -0.49 22.62
C SER A 6 -5.43 -1.86 22.06
N ARG A 7 -6.05 -2.28 20.95
CA ARG A 7 -5.76 -3.57 20.32
C ARG A 7 -4.37 -3.62 19.68
N SER A 8 -3.89 -2.52 19.10
CA SER A 8 -2.48 -2.42 18.63
C SER A 8 -1.50 -2.52 19.80
N HIS A 9 -1.80 -1.87 20.93
CA HIS A 9 -1.00 -1.96 22.14
C HIS A 9 -0.95 -3.39 22.70
N ASP A 10 -2.10 -4.07 22.78
CA ASP A 10 -2.19 -5.46 23.25
C ASP A 10 -1.40 -6.43 22.35
N LEU A 11 -1.38 -6.17 21.04
CA LEU A 11 -0.59 -6.91 20.04
C LEU A 11 0.86 -6.42 19.94
N ARG A 12 1.25 -5.41 20.73
CA ARG A 12 2.59 -4.79 20.74
C ARG A 12 3.05 -4.25 19.38
N TYR A 13 2.10 -3.74 18.59
CA TYR A 13 2.42 -3.04 17.35
C TYR A 13 2.75 -1.58 17.61
N ASP A 14 3.90 -1.15 17.11
CA ASP A 14 4.27 0.25 17.06
C ASP A 14 3.59 0.94 15.88
N ALA A 15 2.73 1.91 16.18
CA ALA A 15 2.09 2.71 15.15
C ALA A 15 3.08 3.76 14.60
N LEU A 16 3.50 3.58 13.34
CA LEU A 16 4.33 4.58 12.67
C LEU A 16 3.53 5.86 12.43
N PRO A 17 4.13 7.05 12.65
CA PRO A 17 3.48 8.31 12.35
C PRO A 17 3.20 8.41 10.85
N HIS A 18 1.94 8.67 10.49
CA HIS A 18 1.50 8.87 9.12
C HIS A 18 0.99 10.30 8.95
N ALA A 19 1.56 11.05 8.00
CA ALA A 19 1.10 12.40 7.71
C ALA A 19 -0.23 12.34 6.94
N SER A 20 -1.22 13.13 7.37
CA SER A 20 -2.63 13.04 6.94
C SER A 20 -2.91 13.40 5.48
N CYS A 21 -1.97 14.06 4.79
CA CYS A 21 -2.15 14.56 3.42
C CYS A 21 -1.33 13.80 2.36
N PHE A 22 -0.60 12.74 2.74
CA PHE A 22 0.35 12.08 1.85
C PHE A 22 -0.15 10.71 1.40
N ARG A 23 -1.02 10.71 0.38
CA ARG A 23 -1.39 9.48 -0.35
C ARG A 23 -0.15 8.77 -0.95
N ASP A 24 0.91 9.53 -1.23
CA ASP A 24 2.11 9.04 -1.91
C ASP A 24 3.14 8.35 -0.98
N LEU A 25 2.82 8.22 0.32
CA LEU A 25 3.65 7.52 1.33
C LEU A 25 3.04 6.21 1.84
N GLY A 26 1.76 5.94 1.54
CA GLY A 26 1.17 4.63 1.76
C GLY A 26 1.80 3.66 0.77
N THR A 27 2.59 2.70 1.26
CA THR A 27 3.32 1.77 0.39
C THR A 27 2.38 1.00 -0.54
N SER A 28 1.18 0.67 -0.05
CA SER A 28 0.12 0.09 -0.86
C SER A 28 -0.41 1.01 -1.96
N ASP A 29 -0.51 2.33 -1.71
CA ASP A 29 -1.10 3.30 -2.64
C ASP A 29 -0.24 3.53 -3.89
N TYR A 30 1.08 3.58 -3.73
CA TYR A 30 1.98 3.84 -4.85
C TYR A 30 2.62 2.59 -5.47
N ASN A 31 2.60 1.45 -4.78
CA ASN A 31 3.23 0.21 -5.25
C ASN A 31 2.19 -0.87 -5.56
N PHE A 32 1.47 -1.34 -4.53
CA PHE A 32 0.58 -2.50 -4.62
C PHE A 32 -0.65 -2.23 -5.51
N PHE A 33 -1.41 -1.17 -5.25
CA PHE A 33 -2.65 -0.89 -5.98
C PHE A 33 -2.42 -0.59 -7.47
N PRO A 34 -1.34 0.10 -7.90
CA PRO A 34 -1.02 0.24 -9.31
C PRO A 34 -0.80 -1.11 -10.02
N GLN A 35 -0.09 -2.05 -9.40
CA GLN A 35 0.10 -3.38 -10.00
C GLN A 35 -1.18 -4.19 -10.03
N MET A 36 -1.95 -4.16 -8.93
CA MET A 36 -3.25 -4.81 -8.86
C MET A 36 -4.20 -4.26 -9.93
N ARG A 37 -4.24 -2.93 -10.11
CA ARG A 37 -5.04 -2.28 -11.16
C ARG A 37 -4.62 -2.75 -12.56
N LYS A 38 -3.32 -2.83 -12.87
CA LYS A 38 -2.87 -3.34 -14.18
C LYS A 38 -3.38 -4.75 -14.45
N TRP A 39 -3.40 -5.60 -13.44
CA TRP A 39 -3.85 -6.98 -13.58
C TRP A 39 -5.38 -7.11 -13.67
N LEU A 40 -6.10 -6.32 -12.86
CA LEU A 40 -7.57 -6.33 -12.82
C LEU A 40 -8.22 -5.51 -13.94
N THR A 41 -7.45 -4.69 -14.67
CA THR A 41 -8.00 -3.86 -15.75
C THR A 41 -8.56 -4.76 -16.85
N GLY A 42 -9.84 -4.54 -17.18
CA GLY A 42 -10.55 -5.33 -18.19
C GLY A 42 -11.10 -6.66 -17.69
N MET A 43 -10.96 -6.98 -16.40
CA MET A 43 -11.65 -8.12 -15.79
C MET A 43 -13.04 -7.69 -15.34
N GLU A 44 -14.04 -8.49 -15.68
CA GLU A 44 -15.39 -8.40 -15.12
C GLU A 44 -15.59 -9.60 -14.19
N PHE A 45 -16.22 -9.36 -13.05
CA PHE A 45 -16.51 -10.41 -12.07
C PHE A 45 -18.01 -10.47 -11.87
N ALA A 46 -18.59 -11.66 -12.02
CA ALA A 46 -20.02 -11.90 -11.86
C ALA A 46 -20.42 -12.14 -10.39
N SER A 47 -19.44 -12.40 -9.52
CA SER A 47 -19.70 -12.70 -8.10
C SER A 47 -18.57 -12.29 -7.17
N LYS A 48 -18.89 -12.20 -5.87
CA LYS A 48 -17.90 -11.93 -4.82
C LYS A 48 -16.83 -13.02 -4.70
N ASP A 49 -17.20 -14.27 -4.96
CA ASP A 49 -16.27 -15.40 -4.91
C ASP A 49 -15.24 -15.28 -6.03
N GLU A 50 -15.68 -14.85 -7.21
CA GLU A 50 -14.79 -14.57 -8.34
C GLU A 50 -13.83 -13.42 -8.07
N VAL A 51 -14.30 -12.33 -7.45
CA VAL A 51 -13.43 -11.22 -7.00
C VAL A 51 -12.37 -11.73 -6.01
N THR A 52 -12.75 -12.60 -5.08
CA THR A 52 -11.85 -13.15 -4.07
C THR A 52 -10.80 -14.06 -4.71
N ALA A 53 -11.21 -14.94 -5.61
CA ALA A 53 -10.31 -15.83 -6.35
C ALA A 53 -9.36 -15.06 -7.28
N GLY A 54 -9.88 -14.04 -7.98
CA GLY A 54 -9.08 -13.16 -8.84
C GLY A 54 -8.03 -12.39 -8.05
N THR A 55 -8.42 -11.77 -6.93
CA THR A 55 -7.49 -11.03 -6.05
C THR A 55 -6.41 -11.94 -5.46
N THR A 56 -6.79 -13.14 -5.01
CA THR A 56 -5.84 -14.14 -4.47
C THR A 56 -4.83 -14.58 -5.54
N THR A 57 -5.30 -14.79 -6.78
CA THR A 57 -4.43 -15.13 -7.91
C THR A 57 -3.50 -13.98 -8.27
N CYS A 58 -3.99 -12.74 -8.28
CA CYS A 58 -3.18 -11.54 -8.51
C CYS A 58 -2.04 -11.46 -7.48
N TYR A 59 -2.36 -11.68 -6.19
CA TYR A 59 -1.39 -11.65 -5.12
C TYR A 59 -0.35 -12.78 -5.23
N GLY A 60 -0.79 -14.01 -5.54
CA GLY A 60 0.10 -15.15 -5.71
C GLY A 60 1.08 -15.04 -6.89
N LYS A 61 0.80 -14.15 -7.85
CA LYS A 61 1.68 -13.85 -8.98
C LYS A 61 2.68 -12.71 -8.72
N LEU A 62 2.52 -11.97 -7.62
CA LEU A 62 3.51 -10.95 -7.24
C LEU A 62 4.78 -11.65 -6.76
N ASP A 63 5.93 -11.24 -7.31
CA ASP A 63 7.22 -11.80 -6.92
C ASP A 63 7.52 -11.47 -5.44
N LYS A 64 8.25 -12.34 -4.74
CA LYS A 64 8.66 -12.06 -3.35
C LYS A 64 9.54 -10.81 -3.25
N SER A 65 10.33 -10.51 -4.28
CA SER A 65 11.15 -9.29 -4.36
C SER A 65 10.31 -8.02 -4.33
N PHE A 66 9.06 -8.09 -4.80
CA PHE A 66 8.14 -6.95 -4.83
C PHE A 66 7.96 -6.29 -3.47
N ASN A 67 7.95 -7.08 -2.39
CA ASN A 67 7.83 -6.57 -1.02
C ASN A 67 9.13 -5.96 -0.49
N MET A 68 10.29 -6.44 -0.95
CA MET A 68 11.59 -5.90 -0.52
C MET A 68 11.88 -4.56 -1.21
N ASP A 69 11.60 -4.48 -2.52
CA ASP A 69 11.71 -3.26 -3.32
C ASP A 69 10.79 -2.15 -2.76
N GLU A 70 9.64 -2.54 -2.19
CA GLU A 70 8.68 -1.62 -1.57
C GLU A 70 9.28 -0.92 -0.34
N VAL A 71 10.00 -1.64 0.52
CA VAL A 71 10.64 -1.08 1.72
C VAL A 71 11.74 -0.08 1.34
N GLU A 72 12.57 -0.43 0.36
CA GLU A 72 13.61 0.48 -0.13
C GLU A 72 13.03 1.74 -0.79
N SER A 73 11.97 1.57 -1.59
CA SER A 73 11.28 2.69 -2.24
C SER A 73 10.65 3.67 -1.23
N LEU A 74 10.23 3.18 -0.06
CA LEU A 74 9.66 4.00 1.01
C LEU A 74 10.70 4.96 1.60
N GLU A 75 11.93 4.48 1.82
CA GLU A 75 13.01 5.35 2.28
C GLU A 75 13.30 6.46 1.27
N HIS A 76 13.40 6.11 -0.01
CA HIS A 76 13.64 7.07 -1.08
C HIS A 76 12.52 8.13 -1.15
N ARG A 77 11.26 7.70 -1.09
CA ARG A 77 10.08 8.59 -1.10
C ARG A 77 10.03 9.50 0.12
N ARG A 78 10.35 8.99 1.32
CA ARG A 78 10.46 9.83 2.53
C ARG A 78 11.55 10.90 2.39
N LYS A 79 12.74 10.53 1.89
CA LYS A 79 13.82 11.50 1.61
C LYS A 79 13.38 12.56 0.60
N LYS A 80 12.73 12.15 -0.49
CA LYS A 80 12.17 13.06 -1.49
C LYS A 80 11.11 14.00 -0.88
N CYS A 81 10.23 13.49 -0.04
CA CYS A 81 9.22 14.28 0.67
C CYS A 81 9.86 15.38 1.54
N ILE A 82 10.89 15.02 2.30
CA ILE A 82 11.63 15.96 3.15
C ILE A 82 12.26 17.06 2.28
N ASN A 83 12.90 16.67 1.18
CA ASN A 83 13.56 17.62 0.27
C ASN A 83 12.57 18.57 -0.42
N LEU A 84 11.35 18.09 -0.73
CA LEU A 84 10.29 18.89 -1.35
C LEU A 84 9.42 19.64 -0.32
N LYS A 85 9.79 19.64 0.97
CA LYS A 85 9.03 20.27 2.07
C LYS A 85 7.55 19.83 2.10
N GLY A 86 7.29 18.59 1.71
CA GLY A 86 5.94 18.04 1.66
C GLY A 86 5.15 18.33 0.38
N ASP A 87 5.74 18.96 -0.63
CA ASP A 87 5.09 19.15 -1.92
C ASP A 87 5.33 17.93 -2.82
N LEU A 88 4.55 16.87 -2.58
CA LEU A 88 4.51 15.66 -3.42
C LEU A 88 3.32 15.75 -4.38
N ALA A 89 3.25 16.84 -5.17
CA ALA A 89 2.37 16.88 -6.33
C ALA A 89 2.96 15.94 -7.40
N GLN A 90 2.44 14.72 -7.45
CA GLN A 90 2.71 13.80 -8.54
C GLN A 90 2.15 14.42 -9.83
N LYS A 91 3.03 14.80 -10.76
CA LYS A 91 2.67 15.21 -12.13
C LYS A 91 2.36 13.97 -12.96
#